data_AF-A0ABD0PRT2-F1
#
_entry.id   AF-A0ABD0PRT2-F1
#
_cell.length_a   1.000
_cell.length_b   1.000
_cell.length_c   1.000
_cell.angle_alpha   90.00
_cell.angle_beta   90.00
_cell.angle_gamma   90.00
#
_symmetry.space_group_name_H-M   'P 1'
#
loop_
_entity.id
_entity.type
_entity.pdbx_description
1 polymer ?
#
loop_
_entity_poly.entity_id
_entity_poly.type
_entity_poly.pdbx_seq_one_letter_code
_entity_poly.pdbx_strand_id
1 'polypeptide(L)'
;SHQLTLDLNTAHKHLRLSENNRVITRTNTDQPYPDHPDRFDVWPQVLCRESVCGRCYWELEWSGGDYGVFISVSYKSISRKGRGYECFFG
;
A
#
# COMPACT_ATOMS: atom_id res chain seq x y z
N SER A 1 -15.23 8.94 11.67
CA SER A 1 -14.41 7.88 11.06
C SER A 1 -13.14 8.51 10.51
N HIS A 2 -11.99 7.85 10.66
CA HIS A 2 -10.75 8.31 10.02
C HIS A 2 -10.77 7.79 8.59
N GLN A 3 -10.85 8.69 7.62
CA GLN A 3 -10.83 8.31 6.21
C GLN A 3 -9.37 8.19 5.77
N LEU A 4 -8.95 6.98 5.39
CA LEU A 4 -7.63 6.71 4.87
C LEU A 4 -7.65 6.82 3.34
N THR A 5 -6.60 7.44 2.79
CA THR A 5 -6.42 7.60 1.35
C THR A 5 -5.08 7.01 0.96
N LEU A 6 -5.06 6.16 -0.06
CA LEU A 6 -3.84 5.50 -0.50
C LEU A 6 -2.90 6.49 -1.19
N ASP A 7 -1.61 6.39 -0.86
CA ASP A 7 -0.58 7.23 -1.45
C ASP A 7 0.01 6.60 -2.71
N LEU A 8 -0.35 7.20 -3.86
CA LEU A 8 0.16 6.83 -5.18
C LEU A 8 1.69 6.85 -5.27
N ASN A 9 2.37 7.69 -4.48
CA ASN A 9 3.83 7.75 -4.47
C ASN A 9 4.48 6.53 -3.83
N THR A 10 3.72 5.81 -2.99
CA THR A 10 4.19 4.60 -2.32
C THR A 10 3.81 3.32 -3.05
N ALA A 11 2.70 3.34 -3.79
CA ALA A 11 2.14 2.16 -4.44
C ALA A 11 3.14 1.45 -5.36
N HIS A 12 3.35 0.16 -5.13
CA HIS A 12 4.10 -0.68 -6.05
C HIS A 12 3.50 -0.64 -7.47
N LYS A 13 4.33 -0.75 -8.52
CA LYS A 13 3.88 -0.63 -9.93
C LYS A 13 2.87 -1.70 -10.36
N HIS A 14 2.86 -2.87 -9.73
CA HIS A 14 1.82 -3.89 -9.93
C HIS A 14 0.48 -3.64 -9.19
N LEU A 15 0.33 -2.51 -8.49
CA LEU A 15 -0.93 -2.12 -7.87
C LEU A 15 -1.54 -0.96 -8.63
N ARG A 16 -2.77 -1.14 -9.11
CA ARG A 16 -3.56 -0.07 -9.69
C ARG A 16 -4.47 0.54 -8.63
N LEU A 17 -4.35 1.84 -8.43
CA LEU A 17 -5.27 2.62 -7.60
C LEU A 17 -6.40 3.20 -8.46
N SER A 18 -7.63 3.15 -7.94
CA SER A 18 -8.82 3.75 -8.55
C SER A 18 -9.75 4.36 -7.49
N GLU A 19 -10.86 4.96 -7.94
CA GLU A 19 -11.88 5.57 -7.07
C GLU A 19 -11.29 6.54 -6.05
N ASN A 20 -10.57 7.54 -6.56
CA ASN A 20 -9.88 8.53 -5.73
C ASN A 20 -8.91 7.88 -4.73
N ASN A 21 -8.18 6.86 -5.18
CA ASN A 21 -7.20 6.09 -4.40
C ASN A 21 -7.81 5.40 -3.18
N ARG A 22 -8.99 4.81 -3.34
CA ARG A 22 -9.66 4.00 -2.31
C ARG A 22 -9.72 2.52 -2.66
N VAL A 23 -9.65 2.19 -3.95
CA VAL A 23 -9.68 0.81 -4.43
C VAL A 23 -8.31 0.42 -4.96
N ILE A 24 -7.86 -0.77 -4.57
CA ILE A 24 -6.61 -1.39 -5.03
C ILE A 24 -6.97 -2.58 -5.90
N THR A 25 -6.34 -2.69 -7.07
CA THR A 25 -6.38 -3.89 -7.90
C THR A 25 -4.96 -4.34 -8.19
N ARG A 26 -4.65 -5.61 -7.91
CA ARG A 26 -3.37 -6.21 -8.30
C ARG A 26 -3.40 -6.52 -9.79
N THR A 27 -2.37 -6.09 -10.52
CA THR A 27 -2.21 -6.31 -11.96
C THR A 27 -0.93 -7.09 -12.24
N ASN A 28 -0.89 -7.77 -13.38
CA ASN A 28 0.33 -8.45 -13.88
C ASN A 28 1.22 -7.53 -14.72
N THR A 29 0.83 -6.25 -14.86
CA THR A 29 1.54 -5.23 -15.62
C THR A 29 1.88 -4.05 -14.73
N ASP A 30 3.01 -3.41 -15.03
CA ASP A 30 3.42 -2.18 -14.39
C ASP A 30 2.49 -1.03 -14.78
N GLN A 31 1.94 -0.38 -13.76
CA GLN A 31 1.26 0.89 -13.90
C GLN A 31 2.29 1.98 -14.25
N PRO A 32 1.91 2.99 -15.07
CA PRO A 32 2.82 4.03 -15.56
C PRO A 32 3.09 5.10 -14.49
N TYR A 33 3.41 4.66 -13.27
CA TYR A 33 3.74 5.55 -12.18
C TYR A 33 5.19 6.00 -12.29
N PRO A 34 5.46 7.32 -12.13
CA PRO A 34 6.82 7.81 -12.16
C PRO A 34 7.62 7.21 -11.00
N ASP A 35 8.93 7.07 -11.23
CA ASP A 35 9.83 6.63 -10.18
C ASP A 35 9.80 7.61 -9.00
N HIS A 36 9.80 7.05 -7.79
CA HIS A 36 9.71 7.82 -6.56
C HIS A 36 10.53 7.10 -5.47
N PRO A 37 11.29 7.83 -4.62
CA PRO A 37 12.06 7.23 -3.53
C PRO A 37 11.15 6.43 -2.58
N ASP A 38 9.93 6.91 -2.36
CA ASP A 38 8.97 6.24 -1.47
C ASP A 38 8.18 5.09 -2.11
N ARG A 39 8.45 4.73 -3.37
CA ARG A 39 7.73 3.63 -4.04
C ARG A 39 8.27 2.27 -3.61
N PHE A 40 7.40 1.33 -3.25
CA PHE A 40 7.83 -0.06 -3.09
C PHE A 40 8.27 -0.66 -4.43
N ASP A 41 9.41 -1.35 -4.45
CA ASP A 41 10.01 -1.91 -5.67
C ASP A 41 9.92 -3.44 -5.80
N VAL A 42 9.75 -4.14 -4.68
CA VAL A 42 9.68 -5.60 -4.62
C VAL A 42 8.30 -6.06 -4.17
N TRP A 43 7.85 -5.56 -3.02
CA TRP A 43 6.62 -6.02 -2.40
C TRP A 43 5.43 -5.24 -2.96
N PRO A 44 4.32 -5.91 -3.39
CA PRO A 44 3.12 -5.24 -3.87
C PRO A 44 2.35 -4.59 -2.70
N GLN A 45 2.88 -3.47 -2.21
CA GLN A 45 2.38 -2.74 -1.04
C GLN A 45 2.08 -1.28 -1.39
N VAL A 46 1.28 -0.64 -0.55
CA VAL A 46 0.93 0.76 -0.60
C VAL A 46 0.62 1.25 0.82
N LEU A 47 1.04 2.47 1.14
CA LEU A 47 0.71 3.13 2.41
C LEU A 47 -0.41 4.15 2.23
N CYS A 48 -1.10 4.46 3.31
CA CYS A 48 -1.99 5.61 3.36
C CYS A 48 -1.18 6.89 3.57
N ARG A 49 -1.72 8.03 3.13
CA ARG A 49 -1.11 9.34 3.32
C ARG A 49 -1.17 9.80 4.78
N GLU A 50 -2.27 9.45 5.42
CA GLU A 50 -2.59 9.85 6.79
C GLU A 50 -1.81 8.99 7.79
N SER A 51 -1.32 9.62 8.85
CA SER A 51 -0.81 8.91 10.02
C SER A 51 -1.96 8.71 11.01
N VAL A 52 -1.92 7.61 11.74
CA VAL A 52 -2.90 7.31 12.80
C VAL A 52 -2.29 7.54 14.18
N CYS A 53 -3.10 7.97 15.13
CA CYS A 53 -2.71 8.12 16.53
C CYS A 53 -3.87 7.78 17.46
N GLY A 54 -3.56 7.30 18.67
CA GLY A 54 -4.58 6.86 19.62
C GLY A 54 -5.33 5.61 19.14
N ARG A 55 -6.64 5.54 19.40
CA ARG A 55 -7.50 4.42 19.00
C ARG A 55 -8.19 4.75 17.67
N CYS A 56 -7.90 3.94 16.65
CA CYS A 56 -8.49 4.08 15.32
C CYS A 56 -9.11 2.75 14.87
N TYR A 57 -10.09 2.85 13.97
CA TYR A 57 -10.77 1.71 13.38
C TYR A 57 -11.00 1.97 11.90
N TRP A 58 -10.79 0.94 11.08
CA TRP A 58 -11.07 0.95 9.65
C TRP A 58 -11.54 -0.43 9.23
N GLU A 59 -12.32 -0.44 8.16
CA GLU A 59 -12.78 -1.65 7.47
C GLU A 59 -12.37 -1.53 6.01
N LEU A 60 -12.20 -2.67 5.36
CA LEU A 60 -12.06 -2.72 3.93
C LEU A 60 -12.76 -3.96 3.39
N GLU A 61 -13.37 -3.78 2.24
CA GLU A 61 -13.90 -4.88 1.46
C GLU A 61 -12.78 -5.41 0.57
N TRP A 62 -12.70 -6.73 0.46
CA TRP A 62 -11.75 -7.38 -0.43
C TRP A 62 -12.43 -8.52 -1.17
N SER A 63 -11.98 -8.73 -2.40
CA SER A 63 -12.31 -9.90 -3.20
C SER A 63 -11.04 -10.41 -3.85
N GLY A 64 -10.82 -11.73 -3.82
CA GLY A 64 -9.57 -12.32 -4.31
C GLY A 64 -9.54 -13.84 -4.11
N GLY A 65 -8.54 -14.47 -4.72
CA GLY A 65 -8.27 -15.92 -4.60
C GLY A 65 -7.30 -16.27 -3.47
N ASP A 66 -6.54 -17.35 -3.65
CA ASP A 66 -5.80 -18.09 -2.61
C ASP A 66 -4.83 -17.29 -1.71
N TYR A 67 -4.40 -16.09 -2.11
CA TYR A 67 -3.35 -15.33 -1.40
C TYR A 67 -3.89 -14.20 -0.50
N GLY A 68 -5.20 -13.91 -0.55
CA GLY A 68 -5.85 -12.93 0.32
C GLY A 68 -5.28 -11.50 0.26
N VAL A 69 -5.59 -10.71 1.29
CA VAL A 69 -5.06 -9.36 1.52
C VAL A 69 -4.39 -9.31 2.89
N PHE A 70 -3.24 -8.63 2.97
CA PHE A 70 -2.53 -8.39 4.23
C PHE A 70 -2.62 -6.91 4.58
N ILE A 71 -2.89 -6.61 5.85
CA ILE A 71 -3.15 -5.26 6.35
C ILE A 71 -2.34 -5.08 7.62
N SER A 72 -1.62 -3.95 7.74
CA SER A 72 -0.83 -3.61 8.92
C SER A 72 -0.78 -2.11 9.14
N VAL A 73 -0.29 -1.70 10.31
CA VAL A 73 0.14 -0.33 10.60
C VAL A 73 1.66 -0.34 10.65
N SER A 74 2.29 0.53 9.86
CA SER A 74 3.74 0.61 9.75
C SER A 74 4.22 2.02 10.06
N TYR A 75 5.43 2.12 10.61
CA TYR A 75 6.09 3.41 10.75
C TYR A 75 6.43 3.99 9.37
N LYS A 76 6.40 5.32 9.23
CA LYS A 76 6.80 5.98 7.98
C LYS A 76 8.26 5.69 7.59
N SER A 77 9.08 5.23 8.53
CA SER A 77 10.50 4.92 8.38
C SER A 77 10.80 3.52 7.84
N ILE A 78 9.79 2.67 7.56
CA ILE A 78 10.04 1.34 6.99
C ILE A 78 10.83 1.45 5.68
N SER A 79 11.66 0.44 5.41
CA SER A 79 12.32 0.37 4.13
C SER A 79 11.28 0.09 3.05
N ARG A 80 11.57 0.59 1.85
CA ARG A 80 10.69 0.43 0.68
C ARG A 80 11.39 -0.28 -0.47
N LYS A 81 12.66 -0.63 -0.27
CA LYS A 81 13.58 -1.10 -1.30
C LYS A 81 14.21 -2.42 -0.90
N GLY A 82 13.99 -3.44 -1.70
CA GLY A 82 14.58 -4.77 -1.50
C GLY A 82 13.63 -5.81 -0.90
N ARG A 83 14.19 -6.97 -0.57
CA ARG A 83 13.45 -8.22 -0.25
C ARG A 83 13.44 -8.58 1.25
N GLY A 84 14.04 -7.76 2.11
CA GLY A 84 14.12 -8.06 3.53
C GLY A 84 12.80 -7.83 4.28
N TYR A 85 12.75 -8.29 5.52
CA TYR A 85 11.57 -8.14 6.39
C TYR A 85 11.25 -6.68 6.70
N GLU A 86 12.28 -5.84 6.79
CA GLU A 86 12.18 -4.39 6.96
C GLU A 86 11.47 -3.67 5.80
N CYS A 87 11.31 -4.35 4.66
CA CYS A 87 10.64 -3.84 3.47
C CYS A 87 9.19 -4.31 3.31
N PHE A 88 8.75 -5.32 4.08
CA PHE A 88 7.36 -5.78 4.05
C PHE A 88 6.51 -4.83 4.88
N PHE A 89 6.26 -5.12 6.17
CA PHE A 89 5.53 -4.21 7.06
C PHE A 89 6.42 -3.44 8.04
N GLY A 90 7.74 -3.58 7.91
CA GLY A 90 8.73 -3.00 8.83
C GLY A 90 9.18 -3.98 9.88
#